data_AF-A0A7G9QHV9-F1
#
_entry.id   AF-A0A7G9QHV9-F1
#
_cell.length_a   1.000
_cell.length_b   1.000
_cell.length_c   1.000
_cell.angle_alpha   90.00
_cell.angle_beta   90.00
_cell.angle_gamma   90.00
#
_symmetry.space_group_name_H-M   'P 1'
#
loop_
_entity.id
_entity.type
_entity.pdbx_description
1 polymer ?
#
loop_
_entity_poly.entity_id
_entity_poly.type
_entity_poly.pdbx_seq_one_letter_code
_entity_poly.pdbx_strand_id
1 'polypeptide(L)'
;MTTQTHTLTCRCKFKFEITVFCEEGNIEDEGYSCFNCGKEHSFRASMPIQGKDVQILEEGIRRQPEDLDPCEVYRVLREKGADSLHHANTALTSYTFIKEKKLLSRKYVVDHGLQQTSQYTDKSDDKFGIFDDIFMDAVDIHLQAGNRNQYGPILFKFPLELLNTYPLVFVRVTRQNPSDWSVGQTVEKRYYMSIHDFEKGYALGNFSSMLIFPYINGELDLMGNLKELVIDSPKLQWGVSEMALEQEFLDAIKVKKSIGEPSKTKLRLRKCNEKTCGCTKAYRDNDVIARKMFGIEKYK
;
A
#
# COMPACT_ATOMS: atom_id res chain seq x y z
N MET A 1 -19.71 -26.09 -26.12
CA MET A 1 -18.93 -25.48 -25.03
C MET A 1 -19.85 -25.28 -23.84
N THR A 2 -19.57 -25.97 -22.75
CA THR A 2 -20.24 -25.77 -21.46
C THR A 2 -19.25 -25.14 -20.51
N THR A 3 -19.63 -24.02 -19.90
CA THR A 3 -18.83 -23.33 -18.88
C THR A 3 -19.21 -23.86 -17.51
N GLN A 4 -18.23 -24.30 -16.73
CA GLN A 4 -18.42 -24.59 -15.31
C GLN A 4 -17.47 -23.71 -14.49
N THR A 5 -18.05 -22.98 -13.54
CA THR A 5 -17.32 -22.15 -12.59
C THR A 5 -17.21 -22.92 -11.28
N HIS A 6 -15.98 -23.11 -10.81
CA HIS A 6 -15.70 -23.76 -9.53
C HIS A 6 -15.09 -22.74 -8.56
N THR A 7 -15.68 -22.63 -7.37
CA THR A 7 -15.11 -21.84 -6.28
C THR A 7 -14.19 -22.73 -5.44
N LEU A 8 -12.88 -22.47 -5.48
CA LEU A 8 -11.92 -23.15 -4.61
C LEU A 8 -11.68 -22.30 -3.36
N THR A 9 -11.79 -22.92 -2.19
CA THR A 9 -11.51 -22.27 -0.91
C THR A 9 -10.23 -22.86 -0.33
N CYS A 10 -9.16 -22.06 -0.28
CA CYS A 10 -7.93 -22.45 0.41
C CYS A 10 -8.15 -22.44 1.93
N ARG A 11 -7.44 -23.31 2.68
CA ARG A 11 -7.37 -23.23 4.17
C ARG A 11 -6.84 -21.89 4.68
N CYS A 12 -6.18 -21.12 3.82
CA CYS A 12 -5.76 -19.74 4.03
C CYS A 12 -6.89 -18.69 3.88
N LYS A 13 -8.16 -19.13 3.77
CA LYS A 13 -9.40 -18.32 3.64
C LYS A 13 -9.53 -17.50 2.36
N PHE A 14 -8.58 -17.58 1.44
CA PHE A 14 -8.76 -17.04 0.10
C PHE A 14 -9.70 -17.94 -0.71
N LYS A 15 -10.68 -17.31 -1.35
CA LYS A 15 -11.53 -17.91 -2.37
C LYS A 15 -11.02 -17.44 -3.72
N PHE A 16 -10.78 -18.38 -4.62
CA PHE A 16 -10.50 -18.08 -6.01
C PHE A 16 -11.59 -18.75 -6.84
N GLU A 17 -12.09 -18.06 -7.85
CA GLU A 17 -12.99 -18.65 -8.84
C GLU A 17 -12.17 -19.07 -10.04
N ILE A 18 -12.20 -20.35 -10.36
CA ILE A 18 -11.61 -20.87 -11.58
C ILE A 18 -12.78 -21.18 -12.52
N THR A 19 -12.77 -20.56 -13.69
CA THR A 19 -13.71 -20.89 -14.77
C THR A 19 -12.99 -21.81 -15.75
N VAL A 20 -13.47 -23.04 -15.87
CA VAL A 20 -12.91 -24.03 -16.78
C VAL A 20 -13.81 -24.12 -18.01
N PHE A 21 -13.20 -24.04 -19.18
CA PHE A 21 -13.88 -24.22 -20.47
C PHE A 21 -13.61 -25.65 -20.95
N CYS A 22 -14.64 -26.49 -20.97
CA CYS A 22 -14.52 -27.86 -21.47
C CYS A 22 -15.12 -28.00 -22.87
N GLU A 23 -14.33 -28.55 -23.78
CA GLU A 23 -14.79 -29.26 -24.98
C GLU A 23 -14.86 -30.77 -24.65
N GLU A 24 -15.85 -31.48 -25.20
CA GLU A 24 -16.28 -32.82 -24.74
C GLU A 24 -15.16 -33.88 -24.74
N GLY A 25 -14.88 -34.53 -23.59
CA GLY A 25 -13.95 -35.67 -23.47
C GLY A 25 -13.70 -36.16 -22.02
N ASN A 26 -13.47 -37.47 -21.83
CA ASN A 26 -13.29 -38.22 -20.55
C ASN A 26 -11.91 -38.07 -19.87
N ILE A 27 -11.76 -38.62 -18.65
CA ILE A 27 -11.29 -37.91 -17.45
C ILE A 27 -10.22 -38.63 -16.57
N GLU A 28 -9.09 -37.98 -16.24
CA GLU A 28 -7.92 -38.49 -15.45
C GLU A 28 -7.26 -37.42 -14.52
N ASP A 29 -6.66 -37.87 -13.40
CA ASP A 29 -6.18 -37.08 -12.22
C ASP A 29 -4.86 -36.29 -12.46
N GLU A 30 -4.85 -34.97 -12.19
CA GLU A 30 -3.62 -34.19 -11.91
C GLU A 30 -3.79 -33.26 -10.68
N GLY A 31 -2.74 -33.14 -9.87
CA GLY A 31 -2.73 -32.35 -8.63
C GLY A 31 -2.33 -30.89 -8.84
N TYR A 32 -2.82 -29.98 -7.97
CA TYR A 32 -2.57 -28.53 -8.06
C TYR A 32 -1.77 -28.02 -6.86
N SER A 33 -0.84 -27.08 -7.10
CA SER A 33 -0.08 -26.40 -6.05
C SER A 33 -0.63 -25.01 -5.76
N CYS A 34 -0.83 -24.68 -4.48
CA CYS A 34 -1.27 -23.35 -4.05
C CYS A 34 -0.05 -22.41 -4.00
N PHE A 35 -0.01 -21.43 -4.90
CA PHE A 35 1.09 -20.46 -5.01
C PHE A 35 1.36 -19.70 -3.70
N ASN A 36 0.33 -19.44 -2.88
CA ASN A 36 0.42 -18.62 -1.66
C ASN A 36 0.93 -19.37 -0.41
N CYS A 37 1.10 -20.70 -0.45
CA CYS A 37 1.55 -21.44 0.75
C CYS A 37 2.60 -22.53 0.50
N GLY A 38 3.04 -22.70 -0.75
CA GLY A 38 4.13 -23.62 -1.11
C GLY A 38 3.88 -25.10 -0.77
N LYS A 39 2.66 -25.48 -0.37
CA LYS A 39 2.29 -26.87 -0.09
C LYS A 39 1.65 -27.49 -1.33
N GLU A 40 2.14 -28.66 -1.71
CA GLU A 40 1.42 -29.56 -2.61
C GLU A 40 0.12 -29.97 -1.91
N HIS A 41 -1.00 -29.67 -2.57
CA HIS A 41 -2.30 -30.10 -2.10
C HIS A 41 -2.85 -31.08 -3.13
N SER A 42 -3.00 -32.34 -2.74
CA SER A 42 -3.77 -33.29 -3.55
C SER A 42 -5.24 -32.92 -3.43
N PHE A 43 -5.80 -32.41 -4.53
CA PHE A 43 -7.24 -32.26 -4.69
C PHE A 43 -7.74 -33.40 -5.56
N ARG A 44 -8.78 -34.11 -5.10
CA ARG A 44 -9.57 -35.02 -5.94
C ARG A 44 -10.60 -34.19 -6.68
N ALA A 45 -10.30 -33.82 -7.90
CA ALA A 45 -11.31 -33.53 -8.91
C ALA A 45 -11.17 -34.61 -9.96
N SER A 46 -12.22 -35.41 -10.14
CA SER A 46 -12.34 -36.18 -11.37
C SER A 46 -12.49 -35.14 -12.49
N MET A 47 -11.62 -35.14 -13.55
CA MET A 47 -11.82 -34.64 -14.96
C MET A 47 -10.54 -34.01 -15.68
N PRO A 48 -9.90 -34.50 -16.82
CA PRO A 48 -8.47 -34.24 -17.11
C PRO A 48 -8.23 -33.01 -18.01
N ILE A 49 -6.97 -32.74 -18.28
CA ILE A 49 -6.57 -31.99 -19.48
C ILE A 49 -5.35 -32.72 -20.05
N GLN A 50 -5.46 -33.32 -21.25
CA GLN A 50 -4.28 -33.80 -21.98
C GLN A 50 -3.79 -32.70 -22.92
N GLY A 51 -2.62 -32.15 -22.62
CA GLY A 51 -1.88 -31.28 -23.54
C GLY A 51 -1.11 -30.17 -22.83
N LYS A 52 0.17 -30.44 -22.56
CA LYS A 52 1.30 -29.51 -22.35
C LYS A 52 1.00 -28.12 -21.76
N ASP A 53 1.55 -27.89 -20.57
CA ASP A 53 1.73 -26.58 -19.90
C ASP A 53 0.42 -25.82 -19.58
N VAL A 54 -0.26 -26.22 -18.51
CA VAL A 54 -1.36 -25.44 -17.94
C VAL A 54 -0.79 -24.31 -17.07
N GLN A 55 -0.47 -23.17 -17.69
CA GLN A 55 -0.35 -21.89 -17.00
C GLN A 55 -1.74 -21.40 -16.63
N ILE A 56 -2.17 -21.56 -15.37
CA ILE A 56 -3.33 -20.81 -14.87
C ILE A 56 -2.83 -19.43 -14.45
N LEU A 57 -2.79 -18.52 -15.41
CA LEU A 57 -2.86 -17.10 -15.15
C LEU A 57 -4.27 -16.68 -15.59
N GLU A 58 -4.98 -15.91 -14.76
CA GLU A 58 -5.88 -14.90 -15.32
C GLU A 58 -5.11 -14.23 -16.46
N GLU A 59 -5.61 -14.28 -17.69
CA GLU A 59 -4.91 -13.71 -18.83
C GLU A 59 -4.49 -12.26 -18.50
N GLY A 60 -3.21 -12.01 -18.20
CA GLY A 60 -2.72 -10.65 -18.02
C GLY A 60 -1.49 -10.43 -17.13
N ILE A 61 -1.36 -11.08 -15.98
CA ILE A 61 -0.29 -10.73 -15.02
C ILE A 61 0.89 -11.70 -15.15
N ARG A 62 1.98 -11.23 -15.79
CA ARG A 62 3.26 -11.97 -15.81
C ARG A 62 4.14 -11.52 -14.65
N ARG A 63 4.53 -12.48 -13.80
CA ARG A 63 5.49 -12.27 -12.72
C ARG A 63 6.78 -11.63 -13.25
N GLN A 64 7.21 -10.56 -12.61
CA GLN A 64 8.50 -9.91 -12.84
C GLN A 64 9.58 -10.47 -11.89
N PRO A 65 10.87 -10.38 -12.23
CA PRO A 65 11.95 -10.87 -11.38
C PRO A 65 11.97 -10.29 -9.96
N GLU A 66 11.54 -9.04 -9.79
CA GLU A 66 11.47 -8.32 -8.51
C GLU A 66 10.19 -8.62 -7.70
N ASP A 67 9.26 -9.40 -8.25
CA ASP A 67 8.00 -9.74 -7.59
C ASP A 67 8.22 -10.83 -6.52
N LEU A 68 8.01 -10.45 -5.26
CA LEU A 68 8.13 -11.30 -4.08
C LEU A 68 6.76 -11.78 -3.59
N ASP A 69 6.77 -12.93 -2.91
CA ASP A 69 5.59 -13.48 -2.25
C ASP A 69 5.20 -12.62 -1.03
N PRO A 70 3.96 -12.12 -0.94
CA PRO A 70 3.53 -11.27 0.17
C PRO A 70 3.63 -11.93 1.55
N CYS A 71 3.37 -13.24 1.66
CA CYS A 71 3.42 -13.98 2.91
C CYS A 71 4.86 -14.14 3.43
N GLU A 72 5.81 -14.36 2.52
CA GLU A 72 7.23 -14.40 2.88
C GLU A 72 7.77 -13.01 3.24
N VAL A 73 7.34 -11.95 2.53
CA VAL A 73 7.67 -10.56 2.91
C VAL A 73 7.12 -10.24 4.30
N TYR A 74 5.88 -10.64 4.60
CA TYR A 74 5.29 -10.54 5.93
C TYR A 74 6.16 -11.20 6.99
N ARG A 75 6.58 -12.45 6.75
CA ARG A 75 7.41 -13.23 7.69
C ARG A 75 8.71 -12.49 8.00
N VAL A 76 9.44 -12.09 6.97
CA VAL A 76 10.71 -11.36 7.13
C VAL A 76 10.50 -10.06 7.90
N LEU A 77 9.52 -9.23 7.53
CA LEU A 77 9.24 -7.97 8.23
C LEU A 77 8.88 -8.19 9.70
N ARG A 78 8.08 -9.22 9.98
CA ARG A 78 7.66 -9.55 11.35
C ARG A 78 8.84 -10.03 12.20
N GLU A 79 9.74 -10.85 11.64
CA GLU A 79 11.00 -11.27 12.28
C GLU A 79 11.94 -10.09 12.55
N LYS A 80 11.97 -9.09 11.67
CA LYS A 80 12.72 -7.83 11.87
C LYS A 80 12.04 -6.86 12.85
N GLY A 81 10.84 -7.19 13.34
CA GLY A 81 10.14 -6.42 14.37
C GLY A 81 9.09 -5.42 13.86
N ALA A 82 8.78 -5.40 12.55
CA ALA A 82 7.71 -4.57 12.02
C ALA A 82 6.34 -5.04 12.56
N ASP A 83 5.45 -4.11 12.90
CA ASP A 83 4.09 -4.40 13.39
C ASP A 83 2.98 -3.84 12.51
N SER A 84 3.34 -3.04 11.51
CA SER A 84 2.40 -2.28 10.70
C SER A 84 3.05 -1.72 9.44
N LEU A 85 2.19 -1.39 8.48
CA LEU A 85 2.55 -0.67 7.27
C LEU A 85 2.02 0.76 7.35
N HIS A 86 2.73 1.67 6.71
CA HIS A 86 2.58 3.11 6.91
C HIS A 86 2.54 3.82 5.56
N HIS A 87 1.59 4.73 5.39
CA HIS A 87 1.49 5.55 4.19
C HIS A 87 1.14 6.99 4.59
N ALA A 88 2.06 7.93 4.36
CA ALA A 88 1.90 9.32 4.75
C ALA A 88 1.50 10.20 3.56
N ASN A 89 0.63 11.18 3.79
CA ASN A 89 0.20 12.15 2.80
C ASN A 89 -0.08 13.52 3.38
N THR A 90 -0.14 14.49 2.48
CA THR A 90 -0.73 15.81 2.75
C THR A 90 -2.20 15.70 3.13
N ALA A 91 -2.72 16.72 3.82
CA ALA A 91 -4.13 16.75 4.23
C ALA A 91 -5.09 16.70 3.02
N LEU A 92 -4.77 17.41 1.93
CA LEU A 92 -5.59 17.43 0.72
C LEU A 92 -5.70 16.04 0.08
N THR A 93 -4.57 15.38 -0.17
CA THR A 93 -4.57 14.01 -0.75
C THR A 93 -5.29 13.03 0.19
N SER A 94 -5.04 13.13 1.50
CA SER A 94 -5.68 12.25 2.49
C SER A 94 -7.19 12.44 2.54
N TYR A 95 -7.68 13.68 2.39
CA TYR A 95 -9.10 13.96 2.32
C TYR A 95 -9.77 13.23 1.15
N THR A 96 -9.13 13.25 -0.03
CA THR A 96 -9.57 12.48 -1.20
C THR A 96 -9.63 10.99 -0.90
N PHE A 97 -8.58 10.40 -0.33
CA PHE A 97 -8.56 8.97 0.01
C PHE A 97 -9.67 8.57 0.98
N ILE A 98 -9.88 9.39 2.02
CA ILE A 98 -10.97 9.17 2.97
C ILE A 98 -12.33 9.32 2.26
N LYS A 99 -12.46 10.17 1.23
CA LYS A 99 -13.73 10.38 0.48
C LYS A 99 -14.05 9.18 -0.39
N GLU A 100 -13.04 8.67 -1.09
CA GLU A 100 -13.15 7.49 -1.94
C GLU A 100 -13.11 6.19 -1.12
N LYS A 101 -12.91 6.27 0.20
CA LYS A 101 -12.76 5.14 1.14
C LYS A 101 -11.63 4.17 0.75
N LYS A 102 -10.67 4.66 -0.03
CA LYS A 102 -9.56 3.92 -0.63
C LYS A 102 -8.29 4.74 -0.56
N LEU A 103 -7.17 4.08 -0.32
CA LEU A 103 -5.85 4.60 -0.67
C LEU A 103 -5.70 4.45 -2.19
N LEU A 104 -5.31 5.52 -2.87
CA LEU A 104 -5.28 5.55 -4.34
C LEU A 104 -3.87 5.80 -4.85
N SER A 105 -3.51 5.19 -5.98
CA SER A 105 -2.31 5.51 -6.72
C SER A 105 -2.39 6.93 -7.30
N ARG A 106 -1.23 7.47 -7.65
CA ARG A 106 -1.14 8.80 -8.26
C ARG A 106 -1.83 8.81 -9.61
N LYS A 107 -1.62 7.76 -10.42
CA LYS A 107 -2.27 7.57 -11.72
C LYS A 107 -3.79 7.54 -11.59
N TYR A 108 -4.33 6.73 -10.68
CA TYR A 108 -5.77 6.63 -10.48
C TYR A 108 -6.39 7.99 -10.21
N VAL A 109 -5.79 8.78 -9.31
CA VAL A 109 -6.30 10.12 -8.97
C VAL A 109 -6.30 11.05 -10.18
N VAL A 110 -5.26 11.01 -11.03
CA VAL A 110 -5.20 11.82 -12.27
C VAL A 110 -6.27 11.37 -13.27
N ASP A 111 -6.34 10.07 -13.55
CA ASP A 111 -7.24 9.49 -14.56
C ASP A 111 -8.72 9.74 -14.22
N HIS A 112 -9.05 9.87 -12.93
CA HIS A 112 -10.40 10.14 -12.45
C HIS A 112 -10.68 11.60 -12.10
N GLY A 113 -9.74 12.53 -12.39
CA GLY A 113 -9.93 13.96 -12.12
C GLY A 113 -10.10 14.31 -10.63
N LEU A 114 -9.55 13.48 -9.76
CA LEU A 114 -9.61 13.64 -8.31
C LEU A 114 -8.54 14.61 -7.80
N GLN A 115 -8.73 15.15 -6.60
CA GLN A 115 -7.81 16.13 -6.03
C GLN A 115 -6.64 15.45 -5.30
N GLN A 116 -5.41 15.91 -5.56
CA GLN A 116 -4.23 15.54 -4.78
C GLN A 116 -3.19 16.66 -4.83
N THR A 117 -2.34 16.70 -3.80
CA THR A 117 -1.15 17.56 -3.82
C THR A 117 -0.11 16.99 -4.80
N SER A 118 0.53 17.84 -5.59
CA SER A 118 1.63 17.44 -6.49
C SER A 118 2.89 17.02 -5.70
N GLN A 119 3.54 15.95 -6.15
CA GLN A 119 4.81 15.48 -5.61
C GLN A 119 5.94 15.73 -6.61
N TYR A 120 7.16 15.93 -6.09
CA TYR A 120 8.31 16.21 -6.96
C TYR A 120 8.74 14.95 -7.75
N THR A 121 8.34 13.76 -7.31
CA THR A 121 8.64 12.47 -7.96
C THR A 121 7.61 12.06 -9.01
N ASP A 122 6.48 12.75 -9.17
CA ASP A 122 5.39 12.32 -10.06
C ASP A 122 5.90 11.96 -11.48
N LYS A 123 6.77 12.80 -12.05
CA LYS A 123 7.35 12.57 -13.39
C LYS A 123 8.34 11.41 -13.43
N SER A 124 9.11 11.20 -12.37
CA SER A 124 10.06 10.08 -12.31
C SER A 124 9.34 8.76 -12.08
N ASP A 125 8.30 8.75 -11.25
CA ASP A 125 7.51 7.56 -10.94
C ASP A 125 6.79 7.04 -12.18
N ASP A 126 6.25 7.95 -13.00
CA ASP A 126 5.69 7.63 -14.33
C ASP A 126 6.75 7.05 -15.27
N LYS A 127 7.92 7.69 -15.33
CA LYS A 127 9.05 7.21 -16.14
C LYS A 127 9.54 5.82 -15.72
N PHE A 128 9.46 5.47 -14.44
CA PHE A 128 9.86 4.16 -13.93
C PHE A 128 8.71 3.15 -13.91
N GLY A 129 7.52 3.51 -14.38
CA GLY A 129 6.37 2.61 -14.49
C GLY A 129 5.73 2.24 -13.16
N ILE A 130 5.91 3.06 -12.12
CA ILE A 130 5.40 2.83 -10.76
C ILE A 130 4.34 3.86 -10.34
N PHE A 131 3.86 4.69 -11.28
CA PHE A 131 2.89 5.76 -11.02
C PHE A 131 1.49 5.25 -10.64
N ASP A 132 1.17 4.01 -11.03
CA ASP A 132 -0.07 3.32 -10.66
C ASP A 132 0.07 2.40 -9.45
N ASP A 133 1.27 2.30 -8.89
CA ASP A 133 1.51 1.44 -7.73
C ASP A 133 1.21 2.18 -6.41
N ILE A 134 0.98 1.41 -5.35
CA ILE A 134 0.84 1.94 -3.99
C ILE A 134 2.09 1.63 -3.18
N PHE A 135 2.62 2.66 -2.52
CA PHE A 135 3.83 2.60 -1.69
C PHE A 135 3.48 2.45 -0.22
N MET A 136 4.27 1.68 0.53
CA MET A 136 4.12 1.54 1.98
C MET A 136 5.49 1.50 2.65
N ASP A 137 5.60 2.13 3.81
CA ASP A 137 6.76 2.02 4.69
C ASP A 137 6.50 0.99 5.80
N ALA A 138 7.52 0.21 6.17
CA ALA A 138 7.45 -0.72 7.29
C ALA A 138 7.55 -0.04 8.67
N VAL A 139 7.78 1.28 8.71
CA VAL A 139 7.93 2.09 9.93
C VAL A 139 7.24 3.45 9.80
N ASP A 140 6.87 4.02 10.94
CA ASP A 140 6.45 5.43 11.02
C ASP A 140 7.68 6.33 10.89
N ILE A 141 7.96 6.80 9.67
CA ILE A 141 9.13 7.65 9.37
C ILE A 141 9.17 8.89 10.27
N HIS A 142 8.03 9.52 10.59
CA HIS A 142 8.04 10.70 11.45
C HIS A 142 8.56 10.35 12.85
N LEU A 143 8.07 9.25 13.45
CA LEU A 143 8.56 8.82 14.77
C LEU A 143 10.04 8.46 14.73
N GLN A 144 10.46 7.70 13.70
CA GLN A 144 11.83 7.22 13.59
C GLN A 144 12.83 8.35 13.30
N ALA A 145 12.46 9.31 12.46
CA ALA A 145 13.30 10.45 12.10
C ALA A 145 13.26 11.59 13.14
N GLY A 146 12.28 11.59 14.05
CA GLY A 146 12.06 12.70 14.97
C GLY A 146 11.79 14.02 14.23
N ASN A 147 11.14 13.97 13.07
CA ASN A 147 10.92 15.14 12.21
C ASN A 147 9.66 14.97 11.36
N ARG A 148 9.26 16.03 10.64
CA ARG A 148 8.12 15.97 9.73
C ARG A 148 8.34 14.89 8.68
N ASN A 149 7.30 14.12 8.40
CA ASN A 149 7.32 13.29 7.21
C ASN A 149 7.26 14.22 5.97
N GLN A 150 8.10 13.94 4.97
CA GLN A 150 8.18 14.76 3.76
C GLN A 150 6.95 14.60 2.87
N TYR A 151 6.22 13.49 2.97
CA TYR A 151 5.00 13.21 2.22
C TYR A 151 3.75 13.87 2.84
N GLY A 152 3.77 14.11 4.16
CA GLY A 152 2.79 14.96 4.83
C GLY A 152 2.41 14.51 6.25
N PRO A 153 1.51 15.27 6.92
CA PRO A 153 1.22 15.14 8.34
C PRO A 153 0.15 14.08 8.66
N ILE A 154 -0.46 13.47 7.65
CA ILE A 154 -1.50 12.45 7.84
C ILE A 154 -0.92 11.09 7.50
N LEU A 155 -1.00 10.16 8.45
CA LEU A 155 -0.45 8.82 8.34
C LEU A 155 -1.55 7.78 8.43
N PHE A 156 -1.69 7.00 7.35
CA PHE A 156 -2.52 5.79 7.32
C PHE A 156 -1.68 4.63 7.83
N LYS A 157 -2.12 4.00 8.92
CA LYS A 157 -1.45 2.84 9.52
C LYS A 157 -2.29 1.59 9.33
N PHE A 158 -1.72 0.61 8.65
CA PHE A 158 -2.32 -0.69 8.36
C PHE A 158 -1.71 -1.78 9.26
N PRO A 159 -2.45 -2.83 9.63
CA PRO A 159 -1.87 -4.01 10.25
C PRO A 159 -0.86 -4.66 9.29
N LEU A 160 0.25 -5.20 9.80
CA LEU A 160 1.22 -5.89 8.93
C LEU A 160 0.58 -7.10 8.24
N GLU A 161 -0.41 -7.71 8.89
CA GLU A 161 -1.23 -8.81 8.41
C GLU A 161 -1.97 -8.49 7.10
N LEU A 162 -2.04 -7.21 6.69
CA LEU A 162 -2.53 -6.81 5.37
C LEU A 162 -1.84 -7.62 4.25
N LEU A 163 -0.54 -7.87 4.37
CA LEU A 163 0.26 -8.66 3.42
C LEU A 163 -0.25 -10.10 3.26
N ASN A 164 -0.95 -10.64 4.26
CA ASN A 164 -1.51 -11.99 4.25
C ASN A 164 -3.02 -12.03 4.02
N THR A 165 -3.71 -10.89 4.10
CA THR A 165 -5.18 -10.84 4.18
C THR A 165 -5.81 -10.04 3.04
N TYR A 166 -5.10 -9.09 2.48
CA TYR A 166 -5.49 -8.42 1.25
C TYR A 166 -5.09 -9.28 0.04
N PRO A 167 -5.87 -9.31 -1.06
CA PRO A 167 -5.56 -10.10 -2.25
C PRO A 167 -4.39 -9.49 -3.06
N LEU A 168 -3.22 -9.36 -2.45
CA LEU A 168 -1.99 -9.00 -3.13
C LEU A 168 -1.46 -10.24 -3.87
N VAL A 169 -1.23 -10.10 -5.18
CA VAL A 169 -0.59 -11.16 -5.98
C VAL A 169 0.92 -11.15 -5.72
N PHE A 170 1.52 -9.97 -5.72
CA PHE A 170 2.94 -9.77 -5.50
C PHE A 170 3.19 -8.51 -4.67
N VAL A 171 4.37 -8.46 -4.05
CA VAL A 171 4.93 -7.27 -3.43
C VAL A 171 6.34 -7.08 -3.95
N ARG A 172 6.73 -5.84 -4.23
CA ARG A 172 8.13 -5.48 -4.51
C ARG A 172 8.70 -4.75 -3.31
N VAL A 173 9.98 -4.95 -3.03
CA VAL A 173 10.67 -4.22 -1.95
C VAL A 173 11.87 -3.49 -2.52
N THR A 174 11.91 -2.18 -2.35
CA THR A 174 13.01 -1.36 -2.87
C THR A 174 14.24 -1.43 -1.95
N ARG A 175 15.43 -1.36 -2.55
CA ARG A 175 16.71 -1.16 -1.84
C ARG A 175 16.99 0.31 -1.56
N GLN A 176 16.51 1.17 -2.45
CA GLN A 176 16.67 2.62 -2.39
C GLN A 176 15.38 3.30 -2.85
N ASN A 177 15.18 4.55 -2.39
CA ASN A 177 13.96 5.29 -2.68
C ASN A 177 13.86 5.50 -4.21
N PRO A 178 12.68 5.34 -4.82
CA PRO A 178 12.49 5.64 -6.24
C PRO A 178 12.99 7.02 -6.67
N SER A 179 13.00 8.01 -5.77
CA SER A 179 13.58 9.34 -6.04
C SER A 179 15.08 9.32 -6.36
N ASP A 180 15.80 8.28 -5.93
CA ASP A 180 17.24 8.10 -6.13
C ASP A 180 17.55 7.20 -7.34
N TRP A 181 16.52 6.74 -8.06
CA TRP A 181 16.70 5.87 -9.21
C TRP A 181 17.22 6.66 -10.42
N SER A 182 18.11 6.03 -11.18
CA SER A 182 18.63 6.59 -12.42
C SER A 182 18.22 5.80 -13.64
N VAL A 183 18.17 6.49 -14.78
CA VAL A 183 17.94 5.87 -16.09
C VAL A 183 19.09 4.92 -16.39
N GLY A 184 18.79 3.70 -16.83
CA GLY A 184 19.80 2.66 -17.07
C GLY A 184 20.27 1.91 -15.82
N GLN A 185 19.80 2.29 -14.63
CA GLN A 185 20.01 1.48 -13.44
C GLN A 185 19.31 0.12 -13.57
N THR A 186 20.00 -0.95 -13.21
CA THR A 186 19.46 -2.31 -13.26
C THR A 186 18.43 -2.54 -12.17
N VAL A 187 17.51 -3.48 -12.41
CA VAL A 187 16.40 -3.82 -11.49
C VAL A 187 16.93 -4.29 -10.13
N GLU A 188 18.03 -5.03 -10.11
CA GLU A 188 18.65 -5.59 -8.89
C GLU A 188 19.26 -4.51 -7.98
N LYS A 189 19.58 -3.33 -8.53
CA LYS A 189 19.99 -2.17 -7.70
C LYS A 189 18.79 -1.43 -7.13
N ARG A 190 17.61 -1.56 -7.74
CA ARG A 190 16.37 -0.90 -7.29
C ARG A 190 15.63 -1.75 -6.28
N TYR A 191 15.61 -3.07 -6.46
CA TYR A 191 14.80 -4.01 -5.70
C TYR A 191 15.61 -5.13 -5.06
N TYR A 192 15.05 -5.70 -3.99
CA TYR A 192 15.45 -7.03 -3.54
C TYR A 192 14.85 -8.07 -4.47
N MET A 193 15.68 -8.98 -4.98
CA MET A 193 15.30 -9.90 -6.06
C MET A 193 14.83 -11.27 -5.57
N SER A 194 14.93 -11.52 -4.27
CA SER A 194 14.44 -12.75 -3.64
C SER A 194 14.18 -12.51 -2.15
N ILE A 195 13.42 -13.41 -1.52
CA ILE A 195 13.20 -13.39 -0.07
C ILE A 195 14.52 -13.51 0.69
N HIS A 196 15.43 -14.37 0.23
CA HIS A 196 16.75 -14.53 0.86
C HIS A 196 17.58 -13.24 0.81
N ASP A 197 17.55 -12.56 -0.33
CA ASP A 197 18.22 -11.28 -0.55
C ASP A 197 17.60 -10.18 0.34
N PHE A 198 16.28 -10.12 0.39
CA PHE A 198 15.54 -9.22 1.27
C PHE A 198 15.87 -9.47 2.75
N GLU A 199 15.80 -10.70 3.21
CA GLU A 199 16.06 -11.10 4.60
C GLU A 199 17.46 -10.71 5.08
N LYS A 200 18.46 -10.89 4.21
CA LYS A 200 19.86 -10.55 4.50
C LYS A 200 20.15 -9.05 4.39
N GLY A 201 19.61 -8.40 3.37
CA GLY A 201 19.98 -7.03 3.02
C GLY A 201 19.08 -5.94 3.60
N TYR A 202 17.92 -6.29 4.15
CA TYR A 202 17.00 -5.32 4.74
C TYR A 202 17.22 -5.11 6.24
N ALA A 203 17.20 -3.83 6.63
CA ALA A 203 17.19 -3.40 8.01
C ALA A 203 15.92 -2.57 8.28
N LEU A 204 15.19 -2.92 9.34
CA LEU A 204 14.02 -2.17 9.76
C LEU A 204 14.43 -0.73 10.12
N GLY A 205 13.68 0.25 9.61
CA GLY A 205 14.01 1.66 9.77
C GLY A 205 14.92 2.23 8.68
N ASN A 206 15.30 1.45 7.66
CA ASN A 206 15.90 2.00 6.45
C ASN A 206 14.85 2.79 5.65
N PHE A 207 14.90 4.12 5.71
CA PHE A 207 13.99 5.01 4.98
C PHE A 207 14.14 4.98 3.46
N SER A 208 15.19 4.35 2.96
CA SER A 208 15.39 4.17 1.52
C SER A 208 14.63 2.96 0.99
N SER A 209 14.16 2.06 1.86
CA SER A 209 13.48 0.83 1.45
C SER A 209 11.98 0.92 1.71
N MET A 210 11.20 0.73 0.65
CA MET A 210 9.74 0.79 0.66
C MET A 210 9.16 -0.50 0.10
N LEU A 211 7.95 -0.83 0.50
CA LEU A 211 7.12 -1.84 -0.15
C LEU A 211 6.32 -1.15 -1.26
N ILE A 212 6.20 -1.83 -2.39
CA ILE A 212 5.35 -1.44 -3.50
C ILE A 212 4.34 -2.55 -3.72
N PHE A 213 3.07 -2.18 -3.83
CA PHE A 213 1.96 -3.06 -4.16
C PHE A 213 1.60 -2.85 -5.63
N PRO A 214 2.19 -3.62 -6.55
CA PRO A 214 1.82 -3.58 -7.95
C PRO A 214 0.50 -4.32 -8.19
N TYR A 215 -0.09 -4.09 -9.36
CA TYR A 215 -1.22 -4.89 -9.87
C TYR A 215 -2.49 -4.88 -9.01
N ILE A 216 -2.70 -3.82 -8.23
CA ILE A 216 -3.94 -3.60 -7.46
C ILE A 216 -4.85 -2.53 -8.11
N ASN A 217 -4.64 -2.25 -9.40
CA ASN A 217 -5.38 -1.25 -10.19
C ASN A 217 -5.43 0.15 -9.53
N GLY A 218 -4.34 0.50 -8.85
CA GLY A 218 -4.20 1.78 -8.18
C GLY A 218 -5.11 1.99 -6.97
N GLU A 219 -5.68 0.93 -6.39
CA GLU A 219 -6.64 1.05 -5.29
C GLU A 219 -6.37 0.07 -4.15
N LEU A 220 -6.45 0.57 -2.91
CA LEU A 220 -6.44 -0.24 -1.70
C LEU A 220 -7.54 0.21 -0.74
N ASP A 221 -8.46 -0.69 -0.41
CA ASP A 221 -9.60 -0.36 0.45
C ASP A 221 -9.15 0.05 1.86
N LEU A 222 -9.61 1.21 2.33
CA LEU A 222 -9.35 1.65 3.71
C LEU A 222 -10.29 0.94 4.70
N MET A 223 -11.53 0.70 4.29
CA MET A 223 -12.56 0.11 5.14
C MET A 223 -12.20 -1.35 5.45
N GLY A 224 -12.09 -1.68 6.74
CA GLY A 224 -11.69 -3.02 7.20
C GLY A 224 -10.19 -3.24 7.31
N ASN A 225 -9.37 -2.51 6.54
CA ASN A 225 -7.91 -2.66 6.53
C ASN A 225 -7.17 -1.59 7.34
N LEU A 226 -7.76 -0.41 7.55
CA LEU A 226 -7.09 0.69 8.25
C LEU A 226 -7.15 0.50 9.79
N LYS A 227 -5.99 0.25 10.40
CA LYS A 227 -5.83 0.07 11.86
C LYS A 227 -5.92 1.41 12.60
N GLU A 228 -5.23 2.43 12.10
CA GLU A 228 -5.16 3.73 12.75
C GLU A 228 -4.92 4.84 11.72
N LEU A 229 -5.55 5.99 11.93
CA LEU A 229 -5.24 7.24 11.25
C LEU A 229 -4.56 8.17 12.25
N VAL A 230 -3.35 8.61 11.93
CA VAL A 230 -2.58 9.53 12.79
C VAL A 230 -2.47 10.88 12.10
N ILE A 231 -2.71 11.96 12.86
CA ILE A 231 -2.64 13.33 12.38
C ILE A 231 -1.60 14.06 13.20
N ASP A 232 -0.61 14.65 12.53
CA ASP A 232 0.40 15.49 13.18
C ASP A 232 -0.20 16.83 13.61
N SER A 233 -0.04 17.14 14.89
CA SER A 233 -0.38 18.43 15.49
C SER A 233 0.92 19.06 16.02
N PRO A 234 1.77 19.59 15.13
CA PRO A 234 2.81 20.52 15.51
C PRO A 234 2.10 21.82 15.89
N LYS A 235 2.28 22.29 17.13
CA LYS A 235 1.59 23.46 17.70
C LYS A 235 1.87 24.73 16.88
N LEU A 236 1.14 24.97 15.81
CA LEU A 236 1.42 26.01 14.83
C LEU A 236 0.39 27.14 14.94
N GLN A 237 0.86 28.33 15.29
CA GLN A 237 0.05 29.55 15.30
C GLN A 237 -0.05 30.13 13.88
N TRP A 238 -0.90 29.55 13.04
CA TRP A 238 -1.28 30.15 11.76
C TRP A 238 -2.36 31.21 11.99
N GLY A 239 -2.39 32.29 11.19
CA GLY A 239 -3.44 33.31 11.26
C GLY A 239 -4.86 32.82 10.94
N VAL A 240 -4.98 31.56 10.50
CA VAL A 240 -6.21 30.74 10.57
C VAL A 240 -6.08 29.94 11.85
N SER A 241 -7.01 30.04 12.81
CA SER A 241 -6.85 29.34 14.09
C SER A 241 -6.54 27.88 13.80
N GLU A 242 -5.41 27.38 14.31
CA GLU A 242 -4.93 26.00 14.18
C GLU A 242 -6.06 24.96 14.36
N MET A 243 -7.00 25.29 15.24
CA MET A 243 -8.22 24.54 15.51
C MET A 243 -9.12 24.36 14.29
N ALA A 244 -9.21 25.30 13.34
CA ALA A 244 -10.17 25.26 12.24
C ALA A 244 -9.82 24.21 11.18
N LEU A 245 -8.55 24.08 10.79
CA LEU A 245 -8.09 23.07 9.84
C LEU A 245 -8.12 21.67 10.44
N GLU A 246 -7.67 21.54 11.68
CA GLU A 246 -7.76 20.30 12.44
C GLU A 246 -9.23 19.90 12.61
N GLN A 247 -10.10 20.83 12.99
CA GLN A 247 -11.52 20.59 13.18
C GLN A 247 -12.23 20.25 11.86
N GLU A 248 -11.94 20.92 10.74
CA GLU A 248 -12.56 20.60 9.46
C GLU A 248 -12.18 19.20 8.98
N PHE A 249 -10.91 18.81 9.13
CA PHE A 249 -10.47 17.46 8.81
C PHE A 249 -11.08 16.42 9.78
N LEU A 250 -11.12 16.73 11.08
CA LEU A 250 -11.79 15.90 12.08
C LEU A 250 -13.30 15.78 11.84
N ASP A 251 -13.95 16.83 11.38
CA ASP A 251 -15.38 16.85 11.08
C ASP A 251 -15.66 16.06 9.80
N ALA A 252 -14.81 16.17 8.77
CA ALA A 252 -14.86 15.29 7.60
C ALA A 252 -14.72 13.80 7.97
N ILE A 253 -13.86 13.48 8.94
CA ILE A 253 -13.74 12.12 9.48
C ILE A 253 -14.99 11.71 10.27
N LYS A 254 -15.50 12.59 11.15
CA LYS A 254 -16.67 12.32 12.01
C LYS A 254 -17.95 12.14 11.19
N VAL A 255 -18.19 12.99 10.18
CA VAL A 255 -19.33 12.88 9.26
C VAL A 255 -19.31 11.55 8.52
N LYS A 256 -18.14 11.01 8.17
CA LYS A 256 -18.04 9.67 7.57
C LYS A 256 -18.26 8.54 8.57
N LYS A 257 -17.81 8.68 9.81
CA LYS A 257 -18.14 7.73 10.89
C LYS A 257 -19.65 7.62 11.13
N SER A 258 -20.42 8.69 10.87
CA SER A 258 -21.89 8.66 10.97
C SER A 258 -22.62 8.04 9.77
N ILE A 259 -21.96 7.81 8.62
CA ILE A 259 -22.61 7.37 7.37
C ILE A 259 -22.44 5.85 7.10
N GLY A 260 -21.72 5.10 7.93
CA GLY A 260 -21.72 3.63 7.82
C GLY A 260 -20.64 2.91 8.61
N GLU A 261 -21.09 2.29 9.71
CA GLU A 261 -20.45 1.24 10.52
C GLU A 261 -19.20 1.56 11.37
N PRO A 262 -19.04 0.87 12.52
CA PRO A 262 -18.12 1.29 13.56
C PRO A 262 -16.69 1.01 13.12
N SER A 263 -16.01 2.02 12.58
CA SER A 263 -14.62 1.86 12.16
C SER A 263 -13.80 1.41 13.38
N LYS A 264 -13.26 0.19 13.34
CA LYS A 264 -12.19 -0.25 14.26
C LYS A 264 -10.95 0.65 14.18
N THR A 265 -10.88 1.48 13.15
CA THR A 265 -9.87 2.51 12.93
C THR A 265 -9.80 3.47 14.11
N LYS A 266 -8.64 3.43 14.78
CA LYS A 266 -8.29 4.41 15.81
C LYS A 266 -7.94 5.73 15.16
N LEU A 267 -8.31 6.83 15.79
CA LEU A 267 -7.87 8.17 15.38
C LEU A 267 -6.95 8.72 16.46
N ARG A 268 -5.75 9.14 16.07
CA ARG A 268 -4.76 9.68 17.01
C ARG A 268 -4.24 11.03 16.51
N LEU A 269 -4.38 12.03 17.37
CA LEU A 269 -3.67 13.30 17.21
C LEU A 269 -2.28 13.13 17.84
N ARG A 270 -1.23 13.19 17.02
CA ARG A 270 0.16 13.13 17.48
C ARG A 270 0.63 14.53 17.84
N LYS A 271 0.79 14.76 19.14
CA LYS A 271 1.42 15.98 19.68
C LYS A 271 2.92 15.91 19.45
N CYS A 272 3.46 16.79 18.62
CA CYS A 272 4.90 16.89 18.40
C CYS A 272 5.56 17.62 19.59
N ASN A 273 6.53 16.96 20.24
CA ASN A 273 7.33 17.60 21.28
C ASN A 273 8.43 18.45 20.63
N GLU A 274 8.38 19.77 20.80
CA GLU A 274 9.32 20.72 20.18
C GLU A 274 10.79 20.46 20.53
N LYS A 275 11.08 19.80 21.65
CA LYS A 275 12.45 19.47 22.07
C LYS A 275 13.02 18.25 21.34
N THR A 276 12.15 17.33 20.90
CA THR A 276 12.56 16.02 20.34
C THR A 276 12.03 15.77 18.94
N CYS A 277 11.24 16.70 18.39
CA CYS A 277 10.63 16.60 17.08
C CYS A 277 10.81 17.90 16.29
N GLY A 278 11.42 17.81 15.12
CA GLY A 278 11.70 18.95 14.24
C GLY A 278 10.47 19.54 13.54
N CYS A 279 9.28 18.96 13.69
CA CYS A 279 8.08 19.38 12.96
C CYS A 279 7.73 20.85 13.15
N THR A 280 7.63 21.31 14.40
CA THR A 280 7.22 22.69 14.69
C THR A 280 8.18 23.69 14.05
N LYS A 281 9.49 23.44 14.16
CA LYS A 281 10.52 24.26 13.51
C LYS A 281 10.38 24.21 11.99
N ALA A 282 10.30 23.01 11.41
CA ALA A 282 10.25 22.83 9.96
C ALA A 282 9.03 23.49 9.30
N TYR A 283 7.89 23.53 9.99
CA TYR A 283 6.69 24.19 9.50
C TYR A 283 6.70 25.70 9.79
N ARG A 284 7.11 26.14 11.00
CA ARG A 284 7.18 27.57 11.35
C ARG A 284 8.17 28.33 10.46
N ASP A 285 9.31 27.74 10.17
CA ASP A 285 10.36 28.35 9.35
C ASP A 285 10.01 28.35 7.85
N ASN A 286 8.92 27.66 7.44
CA ASN A 286 8.53 27.54 6.05
C ASN A 286 6.99 27.46 5.87
N ASP A 287 6.35 28.63 5.87
CA ASP A 287 4.90 28.79 5.66
C ASP A 287 4.42 28.13 4.36
N VAL A 288 5.21 28.17 3.28
CA VAL A 288 4.84 27.52 2.00
C VAL A 288 4.71 26.00 2.17
N ILE A 289 5.69 25.37 2.84
CA ILE A 289 5.62 23.93 3.12
C ILE A 289 4.43 23.64 4.03
N ALA A 290 4.20 24.42 5.09
CA ALA A 290 3.07 24.19 5.98
C ALA A 290 1.73 24.28 5.24
N ARG A 291 1.53 25.32 4.44
CA ARG A 291 0.31 25.49 3.63
C ARG A 291 0.10 24.33 2.67
N LYS A 292 1.15 23.88 1.98
CA LYS A 292 1.10 22.71 1.09
C LYS A 292 0.73 21.44 1.86
N MET A 293 1.37 21.18 2.99
CA MET A 293 1.20 19.94 3.76
C MET A 293 -0.17 19.83 4.42
N PHE A 294 -0.72 20.95 4.90
CA PHE A 294 -2.03 21.02 5.55
C PHE A 294 -3.17 21.48 4.62
N GLY A 295 -2.91 21.70 3.32
CA GLY A 295 -3.94 22.06 2.34
C GLY A 295 -4.54 23.46 2.52
N ILE A 296 -3.80 24.38 3.14
CA ILE A 296 -4.27 25.73 3.52
C ILE A 296 -4.36 26.67 2.31
N GLU A 297 -3.84 26.27 1.14
CA GLU A 297 -3.91 27.07 -0.09
C GLU A 297 -5.34 27.25 -0.63
N LYS A 298 -6.29 26.42 -0.18
CA LYS A 298 -7.71 26.51 -0.57
C LYS A 298 -8.50 27.66 0.07
N TYR A 299 -7.94 28.38 1.04
CA TYR A 299 -8.65 29.45 1.77
C TYR A 299 -8.23 30.87 1.33
N LYS A 300 -7.95 31.05 0.03
CA LYS A 300 -7.75 32.37 -0.59
C LYS A 300 -8.97 32.78 -1.39
#